data_AF-A0A8H5KRM2-F1
#
_entry.id   AF-A0A8H5KRM2-F1
#
_cell.length_a   1.000
_cell.length_b   1.000
_cell.length_c   1.000
_cell.angle_alpha   90.00
_cell.angle_beta   90.00
_cell.angle_gamma   90.00
#
_symmetry.space_group_name_H-M   'P 1'
#
loop_
_entity.id
_entity.type
_entity.pdbx_description
1 polymer ?
#
loop_
_entity_poly.entity_id
_entity_poly.type
_entity_poly.pdbx_seq_one_letter_code
_entity_poly.pdbx_strand_id
1 'polypeptide(L)'
;RRELIQSNINLFYNAVSKHAAWTSCQHLGIIAIPMKPVCDTLKSPIIPVIAPYGGATALGQFLSDANFRVLVVHFPVVPKDKEIVRINLHADHTSEQILSLVDLIFEWTQSRRKVGMSASHL
;
A
#
# COMPACT_ATOMS: atom_id res chain seq x y z
N ARG A 1 -16.82 12.11 12.88
CA ARG A 1 -16.57 11.35 11.61
C ARG A 1 -15.29 11.79 10.88
N ARG A 2 -15.08 13.09 10.60
CA ARG A 2 -13.82 13.57 9.96
C ARG A 2 -12.58 13.36 10.84
N GLU A 3 -12.69 13.51 12.15
CA GLU A 3 -11.57 13.23 13.07
C GLU A 3 -11.22 11.73 13.08
N LEU A 4 -12.22 10.85 13.11
CA LEU A 4 -12.02 9.40 13.07
C LEU A 4 -11.28 8.96 11.78
N ILE A 5 -11.70 9.46 10.62
CA ILE A 5 -11.01 9.13 9.36
C ILE A 5 -9.57 9.69 9.35
N GLN A 6 -9.32 10.88 9.92
CA GLN A 6 -7.95 11.40 10.07
C GLN A 6 -7.12 10.55 11.04
N SER A 7 -7.71 10.07 12.14
CA SER A 7 -7.06 9.12 13.06
C SER A 7 -6.69 7.83 12.34
N ASN A 8 -7.59 7.27 11.54
CA ASN A 8 -7.35 6.06 10.76
C ASN A 8 -6.24 6.26 9.71
N ILE A 9 -6.22 7.41 9.03
CA ILE A 9 -5.15 7.76 8.10
C ILE A 9 -3.80 7.88 8.82
N ASN A 10 -3.78 8.53 9.99
CA ASN A 10 -2.56 8.62 10.80
C ASN A 10 -2.10 7.25 11.30
N LEU A 11 -3.01 6.38 11.72
CA LEU A 11 -2.70 5.01 12.12
C LEU A 11 -2.04 4.24 10.96
N PHE A 12 -2.62 4.30 9.77
CA PHE A 12 -2.05 3.67 8.57
C PHE A 12 -0.63 4.17 8.29
N TYR A 13 -0.43 5.49 8.19
CA TYR A 13 0.90 6.04 7.88
C TYR A 13 1.93 5.77 8.98
N ASN A 14 1.53 5.79 10.25
CA ASN A 14 2.39 5.43 11.37
C ASN A 14 2.77 3.95 11.36
N ALA A 15 1.83 3.07 11.03
CA ALA A 15 2.10 1.64 10.91
C ALA A 15 3.07 1.39 9.75
N VAL A 16 2.85 2.01 8.59
CA VAL A 16 3.75 1.90 7.43
C VAL A 16 5.15 2.41 7.76
N SER A 17 5.29 3.59 8.36
CA SER A 17 6.60 4.18 8.65
C SER A 17 7.39 3.42 9.72
N LYS A 18 6.70 2.73 10.63
CA LYS A 18 7.31 1.91 11.70
C LYS A 18 7.52 0.44 11.30
N HIS A 19 6.97 0.00 10.18
CA HIS A 19 7.08 -1.39 9.76
C HIS A 19 8.53 -1.73 9.39
N ALA A 20 9.08 -2.82 9.95
CA ALA A 20 10.50 -3.17 9.79
C ALA A 20 10.94 -3.35 8.32
N ALA A 21 10.03 -3.80 7.46
CA ALA A 21 10.31 -3.98 6.04
C ALA A 21 10.30 -2.67 5.22
N TRP A 22 9.79 -1.56 5.76
CA TRP A 22 9.51 -0.33 5.01
C TRP A 22 10.71 0.19 4.23
N THR A 23 11.83 0.43 4.91
CA THR A 23 13.06 0.95 4.29
C THR A 23 13.52 0.06 3.14
N SER A 24 13.51 -1.26 3.33
CA SER A 24 13.94 -2.20 2.28
C SER A 24 12.99 -2.22 1.07
N CYS A 25 11.68 -2.08 1.31
CA CYS A 25 10.66 -2.09 0.27
C CYS A 25 10.76 -0.85 -0.63
N GLN A 26 11.05 0.32 -0.03
CA GLN A 26 11.26 1.55 -0.79
C GLN A 26 12.49 1.47 -1.71
N HIS A 27 13.61 0.95 -1.21
CA HIS A 27 14.86 0.86 -1.99
C HIS A 27 14.74 -0.09 -3.18
N LEU A 28 13.93 -1.16 -3.06
CA LEU A 28 13.76 -2.16 -4.11
C LEU A 28 12.76 -1.74 -5.20
N GLY A 29 12.03 -0.63 -5.03
CA GLY A 29 11.07 -0.15 -6.02
C GLY A 29 9.87 -1.09 -6.25
N ILE A 30 9.59 -2.02 -5.32
CA ILE A 30 8.49 -2.99 -5.44
C ILE A 30 7.14 -2.27 -5.28
N ILE A 31 7.07 -1.39 -4.30
CA ILE A 31 5.95 -0.46 -4.10
C ILE A 31 6.46 0.91 -3.66
N ALA A 32 5.67 1.95 -3.90
CA ALA A 32 5.83 3.26 -3.31
C ALA A 32 4.51 3.74 -2.71
N ILE A 33 4.58 4.22 -1.46
CA ILE A 33 3.44 4.86 -0.77
C ILE A 33 3.85 6.32 -0.52
N PRO A 34 3.22 7.31 -1.19
CA PRO A 34 3.53 8.71 -0.99
C PRO A 34 3.22 9.14 0.45
N MET A 35 4.27 9.46 1.19
CA MET A 35 4.18 10.05 2.52
C MET A 35 3.92 11.53 2.37
N LYS A 36 2.82 12.04 2.93
CA LYS A 36 2.55 13.48 2.93
C LYS A 36 3.54 14.22 3.85
N PRO A 37 3.97 15.44 3.49
CA PRO A 37 4.76 16.28 4.39
C PRO A 37 3.99 16.60 5.67
N VAL A 38 4.73 16.82 6.77
CA VAL A 38 4.17 17.07 8.11
C VAL A 38 3.33 18.36 8.17
N CYS A 39 3.52 19.31 7.24
CA CYS A 39 2.79 20.58 7.25
C CYS A 39 1.32 20.48 6.79
N ASP A 40 0.92 19.36 6.16
CA ASP A 40 -0.46 19.16 5.74
C ASP A 40 -1.33 18.75 6.94
N THR A 41 -2.17 19.67 7.41
CA THR A 41 -3.06 19.42 8.55
C THR A 41 -4.17 18.42 8.25
N LEU A 42 -4.54 18.24 6.97
CA LEU A 42 -5.55 17.27 6.53
C LEU A 42 -4.99 16.33 5.45
N LYS A 43 -5.08 15.03 5.74
CA LYS A 43 -4.66 13.97 4.82
C LYS A 43 -5.86 13.43 4.05
N SER A 44 -5.63 13.05 2.79
CA SER A 44 -6.65 12.40 1.96
C SER A 44 -6.95 11.01 2.51
N PRO A 45 -8.22 10.57 2.57
CA PRO A 45 -8.56 9.18 2.88
C PRO A 45 -8.26 8.19 1.74
N ILE A 46 -7.91 8.72 0.56
CA ILE A 46 -7.53 7.94 -0.61
C ILE A 46 -6.01 7.86 -0.64
N ILE A 47 -5.48 6.66 -0.39
CA ILE A 47 -4.04 6.40 -0.31
C ILE A 47 -3.62 5.56 -1.53
N PRO A 48 -2.73 6.08 -2.39
CA PRO A 48 -2.19 5.31 -3.51
C PRO A 48 -1.04 4.42 -3.03
N VAL A 49 -1.13 3.11 -3.31
CA VAL A 49 0.02 2.20 -3.30
C VAL A 49 0.45 2.00 -4.75
N ILE A 50 1.54 2.65 -5.13
CA ILE A 50 2.07 2.65 -6.49
C ILE A 50 2.93 1.41 -6.68
N ALA A 51 2.78 0.73 -7.82
CA ALA A 51 3.57 -0.44 -8.19
C ALA A 51 3.95 -0.36 -9.68
N PRO A 52 5.05 -1.02 -10.10
CA PRO A 52 5.41 -1.15 -11.51
C PRO A 52 4.36 -1.97 -12.28
N TYR A 53 4.48 -2.00 -13.61
CA TYR A 53 3.55 -2.71 -14.50
C TYR A 53 3.25 -4.15 -14.05
N GLY A 54 1.96 -4.47 -13.91
CA GLY A 54 1.45 -5.76 -13.45
C GLY A 54 1.50 -5.95 -11.92
N GLY A 55 2.30 -5.14 -11.22
CA GLY A 55 2.44 -5.20 -9.76
C GLY A 55 1.16 -4.82 -9.03
N ALA A 56 0.43 -3.80 -9.51
CA ALA A 56 -0.80 -3.37 -8.86
C ALA A 56 -1.91 -4.43 -8.97
N THR A 57 -2.05 -5.07 -10.13
CA THR A 57 -2.99 -6.21 -10.31
C THR A 57 -2.65 -7.34 -9.36
N ALA A 58 -1.38 -7.69 -9.29
CA ALA A 58 -0.90 -8.80 -8.47
C ALA A 58 -1.03 -8.55 -6.96
N LEU A 59 -0.84 -7.30 -6.51
CA LEU A 59 -1.12 -6.89 -5.13
C LEU A 59 -2.62 -6.86 -4.86
N GLY A 60 -3.41 -6.31 -5.79
CA GLY A 60 -4.85 -6.25 -5.68
C GLY A 60 -5.50 -7.63 -5.52
N GLN A 61 -5.06 -8.61 -6.32
CA GLN A 61 -5.52 -9.99 -6.21
C GLN A 61 -5.15 -10.60 -4.86
N PHE A 62 -3.89 -10.46 -4.41
CA PHE A 62 -3.46 -10.96 -3.11
C PHE A 62 -4.29 -10.39 -1.95
N LEU A 63 -4.56 -9.09 -1.97
CA LEU A 63 -5.41 -8.45 -0.96
C LEU A 63 -6.86 -8.95 -1.05
N SER A 64 -7.38 -9.16 -2.25
CA SER A 64 -8.72 -9.73 -2.47
C SER A 64 -8.84 -11.15 -1.91
N ASP A 65 -7.83 -11.99 -2.12
CA ASP A 65 -7.77 -13.35 -1.59
C ASP A 65 -7.73 -13.37 -0.05
N ALA A 66 -7.18 -12.31 0.55
CA ALA A 66 -7.21 -12.05 2.00
C ALA A 66 -8.50 -11.33 2.46
N ASN A 67 -9.55 -11.28 1.64
CA ASN A 67 -10.84 -10.62 1.89
C ASN A 67 -10.80 -9.08 2.02
N PHE A 68 -9.77 -8.42 1.48
CA PHE A 68 -9.71 -6.96 1.38
C PHE A 68 -10.16 -6.49 0.01
N ARG A 69 -11.23 -5.69 -0.02
CA ARG A 69 -11.67 -5.03 -1.25
C ARG A 69 -10.86 -3.77 -1.52
N VAL A 70 -10.10 -3.77 -2.61
CA VAL A 70 -9.32 -2.63 -3.10
C VAL A 70 -9.67 -2.30 -4.54
N LEU A 71 -9.32 -1.10 -4.99
CA LEU A 71 -9.47 -0.71 -6.40
C LEU A 71 -8.09 -0.68 -7.06
N VAL A 72 -7.92 -1.44 -8.13
CA VAL A 72 -6.73 -1.37 -8.97
C VAL A 72 -6.97 -0.40 -10.12
N VAL A 73 -6.01 0.48 -10.38
CA VAL A 73 -6.07 1.54 -11.39
C VAL A 73 -4.88 1.39 -12.34
N HIS A 74 -5.18 1.34 -13.63
CA HIS A 74 -4.21 1.12 -14.71
C HIS A 74 -4.24 2.24 -15.75
N PHE A 75 -3.34 2.16 -16.72
CA PHE A 75 -3.44 2.91 -17.97
C PHE A 75 -4.83 2.71 -18.62
N PRO A 76 -5.46 3.75 -19.19
CA PRO A 76 -4.95 5.10 -19.44
C PRO A 76 -5.13 6.11 -18.30
N VAL A 77 -5.68 5.70 -17.15
CA VAL A 77 -5.96 6.60 -16.02
C VAL A 77 -4.66 7.04 -15.33
N VAL A 78 -3.69 6.14 -15.26
CA VAL A 78 -2.34 6.39 -14.73
C VAL A 78 -1.27 5.94 -15.75
N PRO A 79 -0.03 6.46 -15.69
CA PRO A 79 1.06 5.98 -16.54
C PRO A 79 1.29 4.46 -16.41
N LYS A 80 1.74 3.80 -17.49
CA LYS A 80 1.93 2.33 -17.52
C LYS A 80 2.92 1.81 -16.47
N ASP A 81 3.90 2.61 -16.10
CA ASP A 81 4.92 2.31 -15.10
C ASP A 81 4.51 2.68 -13.66
N LYS A 82 3.31 3.25 -13.48
CA LYS A 82 2.81 3.77 -12.20
C LYS A 82 1.38 3.32 -11.95
N GLU A 83 1.14 2.02 -12.07
CA GLU A 83 -0.13 1.42 -11.69
C GLU A 83 -0.35 1.59 -10.18
N ILE A 84 -1.62 1.68 -9.76
CA ILE A 84 -1.96 2.04 -8.38
C ILE A 84 -3.00 1.07 -7.82
N VAL A 85 -2.77 0.57 -6.62
CA VAL A 85 -3.83 0.06 -5.74
C VAL A 85 -4.32 1.21 -4.88
N ARG A 86 -5.57 1.64 -5.10
CA ARG A 86 -6.22 2.73 -4.38
C ARG A 86 -6.88 2.19 -3.12
N ILE A 87 -6.28 2.49 -1.97
CA ILE A 87 -6.85 2.23 -0.66
C ILE A 87 -7.77 3.38 -0.28
N ASN A 88 -9.01 3.08 0.11
CA ASN A 88 -9.96 4.08 0.62
C ASN A 88 -10.19 3.78 2.11
N LEU A 89 -9.66 4.61 2.99
CA LEU A 89 -9.92 4.49 4.42
C LEU A 89 -11.26 5.13 4.76
N HIS A 90 -12.02 4.44 5.61
CA HIS A 90 -13.30 4.93 6.12
C HIS A 90 -13.26 5.06 7.64
N ALA A 91 -14.22 5.81 8.20
CA ALA A 91 -14.28 6.10 9.64
C ALA A 91 -14.75 4.91 10.50
N ASP A 92 -15.32 3.89 9.86
CA ASP A 92 -15.82 2.64 10.43
C ASP A 92 -14.79 1.50 10.38
N HIS A 93 -13.68 1.67 9.66
CA HIS A 93 -12.58 0.71 9.71
C HIS A 93 -11.99 0.66 11.12
N THR A 94 -11.83 -0.55 11.63
CA THR A 94 -11.19 -0.79 12.93
C THR A 94 -9.68 -0.67 12.82
N SER A 95 -9.02 -0.43 13.96
CA SER A 95 -7.55 -0.43 14.01
C SER A 95 -6.96 -1.76 13.55
N GLU A 96 -7.57 -2.88 13.91
CA GLU A 96 -7.14 -4.22 13.49
C GLU A 96 -7.17 -4.36 11.97
N GLN A 97 -8.28 -3.98 11.31
CA GLN A 97 -8.38 -4.03 9.84
C GLN A 97 -7.29 -3.19 9.16
N ILE A 98 -6.99 -2.01 9.71
CA ILE A 98 -5.95 -1.11 9.17
C ILE A 98 -4.56 -1.72 9.34
N LEU A 99 -4.27 -2.26 10.53
CA LEU A 99 -2.97 -2.87 10.83
C LEU A 99 -2.75 -4.15 10.00
N SER A 100 -3.75 -5.03 9.94
CA SER A 100 -3.70 -6.24 9.10
C SER A 100 -3.52 -5.91 7.61
N LEU A 101 -4.16 -4.85 7.11
CA LEU A 101 -3.93 -4.38 5.74
C LEU A 101 -2.47 -3.98 5.51
N VAL A 102 -1.88 -3.23 6.46
CA VAL A 102 -0.47 -2.81 6.38
C VAL A 102 0.44 -4.04 6.36
N ASP A 103 0.22 -4.99 7.26
CA ASP A 103 1.02 -6.22 7.35
C ASP A 103 0.93 -7.04 6.05
N LEU A 104 -0.27 -7.21 5.49
CA LEU A 104 -0.47 -7.92 4.22
C LEU A 104 0.25 -7.24 3.04
N ILE A 105 0.21 -5.91 2.95
CA ILE A 105 0.94 -5.17 1.91
C ILE A 105 2.44 -5.47 2.02
N PHE A 106 3.00 -5.48 3.23
CA PHE A 106 4.42 -5.76 3.43
C PHE A 106 4.80 -7.23 3.33
N GLU A 107 3.91 -8.14 3.71
CA GLU A 107 4.09 -9.58 3.48
C GLU A 107 4.20 -9.86 1.98
N TRP A 108 3.25 -9.35 1.19
CA TRP A 108 3.29 -9.47 -0.27
C TRP A 108 4.55 -8.84 -0.86
N THR A 109 4.91 -7.64 -0.40
CA THR A 109 6.11 -6.95 -0.91
C THR A 109 7.39 -7.75 -0.63
N GLN A 110 7.49 -8.36 0.55
CA GLN A 110 8.61 -9.23 0.90
C GLN A 110 8.59 -10.56 0.15
N SER A 111 7.42 -11.13 -0.15
CA SER A 111 7.33 -12.36 -0.95
C SER A 111 7.84 -12.11 -2.37
N ARG A 112 7.54 -10.95 -2.96
CA ARG A 112 8.05 -10.53 -4.27
C ARG A 112 9.56 -10.37 -4.29
N ARG A 113 10.17 -9.88 -3.21
CA ARG A 113 11.64 -9.84 -3.07
C ARG A 113 12.25 -11.24 -3.17
N LYS A 114 11.68 -12.23 -2.48
CA LYS A 114 12.19 -13.61 -2.49
C LYS A 114 12.13 -14.24 -3.89
N VAL A 115 11.05 -13.99 -4.63
CA VAL A 115 10.90 -14.48 -6.02
C VAL A 115 11.84 -13.75 -7.00
N GLY A 116 12.05 -12.44 -6.83
CA GLY A 116 13.01 -11.68 -7.64
C GLY A 116 14.45 -12.14 -7.44
N MET A 117 14.81 -12.55 -6.22
CA MET A 117 16.14 -13.10 -5.91
C MET A 117 16.35 -14.53 -6.44
N SER A 118 15.31 -15.33 -6.62
CA SER A 118 15.45 -16.69 -7.18
C SER A 118 15.64 -16.70 -8.70
N ALA A 119 15.20 -15.66 -9.40
CA ALA A 119 15.37 -15.54 -10.86
C ALA A 119 16.75 -14.98 -11.28
N SER A 120 17.52 -14.41 -10.35
CA SER A 120 18.84 -13.82 -10.60
C SER A 120 20.02 -14.73 -10.23
N HIS A 121 19.77 -16.00 -9.90
CA HIS A 121 20.78 -17.01 -9.53
C HIS A 121 20.78 -18.24 -10.47
N LEU A 122 20.30 -18.09 -11.70
CA LEU A 122 20.42 -19.08 -12.77
C LEU A 122 21.05 -18.46 -14.01
#